data_AF-A0A6F9DDP1-F1
#
_entry.id   AF-A0A6F9DDP1-F1
#
_cell.length_a   1.000
_cell.length_b   1.000
_cell.length_c   1.000
_cell.angle_alpha   90.00
_cell.angle_beta   90.00
_cell.angle_gamma   90.00
#
_symmetry.space_group_name_H-M   'P 1'
#
loop_
_entity.id
_entity.type
_entity.pdbx_description
1 polymer ?
#
loop_
_entity_poly.entity_id
_entity_poly.type
_entity_poly.pdbx_seq_one_letter_code
_entity_poly.pdbx_strand_id
1 'polypeptide(L)'
;MQPYVGNGAFPGTCQAVGAADDCTFGLIVTQLIGTNLTESPLFHSHLEKLGNLNSSSLTQQACLSYNGKNVVNLPASLPQFSKEDDPTRILSLHCNIYPKEDICAPLPKT
;
A
#
# COMPACT_ATOMS: atom_id res chain seq x y z
N MET A 1 -10.55 -21.95 -0.33
CA MET A 1 -11.31 -20.82 -0.92
C MET A 1 -12.15 -21.22 -2.13
N GLN A 2 -11.93 -22.40 -2.76
CA GLN A 2 -12.98 -23.06 -3.54
C GLN A 2 -14.20 -23.34 -2.62
N PRO A 3 -15.45 -23.25 -3.11
CA PRO A 3 -15.87 -22.96 -4.49
C PRO A 3 -15.96 -21.47 -4.86
N TYR A 4 -15.72 -20.54 -3.93
CA TYR A 4 -16.11 -19.13 -4.07
C TYR A 4 -15.14 -18.27 -4.90
N VAL A 5 -13.84 -18.58 -4.88
CA VAL A 5 -12.81 -17.74 -5.52
C VAL A 5 -12.20 -18.41 -6.74
N GLY A 6 -11.91 -19.71 -6.64
CA GLY A 6 -11.13 -20.40 -7.66
C GLY A 6 -11.93 -20.70 -8.94
N ASN A 7 -11.23 -21.16 -9.98
CA ASN A 7 -11.80 -21.47 -11.30
C ASN A 7 -12.62 -20.31 -11.92
N GLY A 8 -12.26 -19.05 -11.63
CA GLY A 8 -12.95 -17.88 -12.15
C GLY A 8 -14.28 -17.56 -11.47
N ALA A 9 -14.60 -18.20 -10.33
CA ALA A 9 -15.85 -17.97 -9.63
C ALA A 9 -15.94 -16.62 -8.92
N PHE A 10 -14.80 -15.96 -8.64
CA PHE A 10 -14.77 -14.77 -7.78
C PHE A 10 -15.65 -13.61 -8.27
N PRO A 11 -15.62 -13.19 -9.56
CA PRO A 11 -16.51 -12.12 -10.04
C PRO A 11 -18.00 -12.43 -9.85
N GLY A 12 -18.41 -13.69 -10.10
CA GLY A 12 -19.79 -14.12 -9.88
C GLY A 12 -20.17 -14.11 -8.39
N THR A 13 -19.22 -14.46 -7.52
CA THR A 13 -19.40 -14.36 -6.06
C THR A 13 -19.54 -12.90 -5.62
N CYS A 14 -18.71 -11.97 -6.12
CA CYS A 14 -18.85 -10.53 -5.83
C CYS A 14 -20.21 -10.01 -6.28
N GLN A 15 -20.67 -10.40 -7.48
CA GLN A 15 -22.00 -10.04 -7.97
C GLN A 15 -23.11 -10.57 -7.06
N ALA A 16 -23.01 -11.83 -6.60
CA ALA A 16 -23.99 -12.44 -5.73
C ALA A 16 -24.03 -11.78 -4.33
N VAL A 17 -22.88 -11.38 -3.80
CA VAL A 17 -22.80 -10.67 -2.50
C VAL A 17 -23.25 -9.22 -2.63
N GLY A 18 -23.04 -8.58 -3.78
CA GLY A 18 -23.44 -7.19 -4.02
C GLY A 18 -22.59 -6.16 -3.27
N ALA A 19 -21.35 -6.52 -2.92
CA ALA A 19 -20.39 -5.65 -2.25
C ALA A 19 -19.10 -5.50 -3.07
N ALA A 20 -18.22 -4.59 -2.63
CA ALA A 20 -16.86 -4.50 -3.16
C ALA A 20 -16.11 -5.83 -2.99
N ASP A 21 -15.05 -6.01 -3.77
CA ASP A 21 -14.26 -7.23 -3.82
C ASP A 21 -13.58 -7.55 -2.48
N ASP A 22 -13.02 -6.55 -1.80
CA ASP A 22 -12.43 -6.66 -0.46
C ASP A 22 -13.44 -7.09 0.61
N CYS A 23 -14.64 -6.50 0.62
CA CYS A 23 -15.76 -6.89 1.48
C CYS A 23 -16.22 -8.32 1.18
N THR A 24 -16.34 -8.67 -0.10
CA THR A 24 -16.71 -10.04 -0.54
C THR A 24 -15.67 -11.05 -0.05
N PHE A 25 -14.39 -10.72 -0.18
CA PHE A 25 -13.32 -11.59 0.28
C PHE A 25 -13.32 -11.75 1.81
N GLY A 26 -13.55 -10.66 2.55
CA GLY A 26 -13.72 -10.69 4.01
C GLY A 26 -14.89 -11.57 4.44
N LEU A 27 -16.03 -11.50 3.74
CA LEU A 27 -17.17 -12.38 3.98
C LEU A 27 -16.85 -13.84 3.71
N ILE A 28 -16.17 -14.15 2.59
CA ILE A 28 -15.75 -15.52 2.27
C ILE A 28 -14.86 -16.08 3.39
N VAL A 29 -13.83 -15.34 3.81
CA VAL A 29 -12.88 -15.80 4.82
C VAL A 29 -13.55 -15.98 6.18
N THR A 30 -14.31 -14.98 6.62
CA THR A 30 -14.86 -14.96 7.99
C THR A 30 -16.13 -15.77 8.16
N GLN A 31 -17.04 -15.74 7.19
CA GLN A 31 -18.37 -16.37 7.31
C GLN A 31 -18.45 -17.73 6.62
N LEU A 32 -17.85 -17.88 5.44
CA LEU A 32 -17.98 -19.11 4.64
C LEU A 32 -16.90 -20.14 4.98
N ILE A 33 -15.66 -19.68 5.20
CA ILE A 33 -14.54 -20.54 5.62
C ILE A 33 -14.45 -20.63 7.15
N GLY A 34 -14.92 -19.61 7.86
CA GLY A 34 -14.95 -19.59 9.33
C GLY A 34 -13.58 -19.30 9.96
N THR A 35 -12.74 -18.50 9.30
CA THR A 35 -11.41 -18.09 9.80
C THR A 35 -11.38 -16.60 10.14
N ASN A 36 -10.69 -16.24 11.22
CA ASN A 36 -10.55 -14.83 11.62
C ASN A 36 -9.49 -14.11 10.80
N LEU A 37 -9.72 -12.82 10.54
CA LEU A 37 -8.69 -11.93 10.00
C LEU A 37 -7.65 -11.65 11.09
N THR A 38 -6.38 -11.66 10.70
CA THR A 38 -5.29 -11.18 11.55
C THR A 38 -5.05 -9.72 11.22
N GLU A 39 -5.32 -8.84 12.18
CA GLU A 39 -5.00 -7.42 12.04
C GLU A 39 -3.49 -7.22 12.12
N SER A 40 -2.97 -6.36 11.23
CA SER A 40 -1.57 -6.00 11.21
C SER A 40 -1.44 -4.48 11.07
N PRO A 41 -0.68 -3.82 11.96
CA PRO A 41 -0.46 -2.38 11.88
C PRO A 41 0.51 -1.97 10.77
N LEU A 42 0.97 -2.91 9.95
CA LEU A 42 1.97 -2.68 8.89
C LEU A 42 1.37 -2.38 7.51
N PHE A 43 0.04 -2.42 7.39
CA PHE A 43 -0.68 -2.15 6.15
C PHE A 43 -1.38 -0.80 6.25
N HIS A 44 -1.00 0.15 5.39
CA HIS A 44 -1.55 1.50 5.39
C HIS A 44 -2.19 1.86 4.05
N SER A 45 -3.49 2.17 4.09
CA SER A 45 -4.26 2.64 2.94
C SER A 45 -4.21 4.17 2.83
N HIS A 46 -4.53 4.70 1.65
CA HIS A 46 -4.67 6.15 1.47
C HIS A 46 -5.95 6.72 2.08
N LEU A 47 -6.76 5.90 2.75
CA LEU A 47 -7.90 6.35 3.56
C LEU A 47 -7.45 6.74 4.99
N GLU A 48 -6.20 6.46 5.35
CA GLU A 48 -5.55 6.96 6.57
C GLU A 48 -4.89 8.32 6.34
N LYS A 49 -4.57 9.03 7.42
CA LYS A 49 -3.76 10.26 7.36
C LYS A 49 -2.27 9.88 7.26
N LEU A 50 -1.78 9.62 6.06
CA LEU A 50 -0.44 9.06 5.82
C LEU A 50 0.70 9.98 6.30
N GLY A 51 0.47 11.29 6.33
CA GLY A 51 1.43 12.26 6.90
C GLY A 51 1.65 12.09 8.41
N ASN A 52 0.77 11.38 9.11
CA ASN A 52 0.90 11.12 10.55
C ASN A 52 1.71 9.85 10.86
N LEU A 53 2.03 9.04 9.85
CA LEU A 53 2.87 7.86 10.05
C LEU A 53 4.26 8.28 10.51
N ASN A 54 4.85 7.47 11.39
CA ASN A 54 6.21 7.72 11.86
C ASN A 54 7.19 7.57 10.69
N SER A 55 7.81 8.69 10.31
CA SER A 55 8.74 8.77 9.20
C SER A 55 9.94 7.81 9.37
N SER A 56 10.36 7.54 10.60
CA SER A 56 11.50 6.66 10.88
C SER A 56 11.19 5.17 10.70
N SER A 57 9.92 4.76 10.66
CA SER A 57 9.51 3.36 10.52
C SER A 57 8.94 3.03 9.14
N LEU A 58 8.97 3.96 8.18
CA LEU A 58 8.32 3.77 6.87
C LEU A 58 8.86 2.55 6.10
N THR A 59 10.15 2.24 6.22
CA THR A 59 10.78 1.07 5.57
C THR A 59 10.43 -0.27 6.20
N GLN A 60 9.82 -0.25 7.38
CA GLN A 60 9.36 -1.44 8.10
C GLN A 60 7.90 -1.77 7.79
N GLN A 61 7.19 -0.90 7.07
CA GLN A 61 5.79 -1.13 6.70
C GLN A 61 5.71 -2.13 5.54
N ALA A 62 4.68 -2.97 5.57
CA ALA A 62 4.45 -3.96 4.53
C ALA A 62 3.76 -3.36 3.30
N CYS A 63 2.88 -2.38 3.52
CA CYS A 63 2.16 -1.68 2.46
C CYS A 63 1.97 -0.21 2.82
N LEU A 64 2.27 0.66 1.86
CA LEU A 64 2.00 2.10 1.91
C LEU A 64 1.26 2.47 0.62
N SER A 65 0.35 3.42 0.72
CA SER A 65 -0.42 3.94 -0.41
C SER A 65 -0.21 5.46 -0.57
N TYR A 66 -0.91 6.07 -1.52
CA TYR A 66 -0.99 7.52 -1.69
C TYR A 66 -2.30 7.90 -2.39
N ASN A 67 -2.78 9.12 -2.17
CA ASN A 67 -3.86 9.70 -2.97
C ASN A 67 -3.77 11.23 -2.99
N GLY A 68 -3.50 11.81 -4.16
CA GLY A 68 -3.31 13.25 -4.31
C GLY A 68 -2.25 13.80 -3.36
N LYS A 69 -2.65 14.68 -2.44
CA LYS A 69 -1.75 15.26 -1.42
C LYS A 69 -1.59 14.38 -0.16
N ASN A 70 -2.36 13.31 -0.03
CA ASN A 70 -2.22 12.37 1.08
C ASN A 70 -1.05 11.42 0.79
N VAL A 71 0.11 11.78 1.32
CA VAL A 71 1.38 11.05 1.15
C VAL A 71 2.10 10.98 2.50
N VAL A 72 3.02 10.04 2.61
CA VAL A 72 3.88 9.92 3.78
C VAL A 72 4.86 11.09 3.92
N ASN A 73 5.19 11.44 5.16
CA ASN A 73 6.27 12.38 5.44
C ASN A 73 7.60 11.63 5.50
N LEU A 74 8.54 12.00 4.63
CA LEU A 74 9.86 11.36 4.65
C LEU A 74 10.74 11.92 5.78
N PRO A 75 11.63 11.08 6.34
CA PRO A 75 12.76 11.53 7.13
C PRO A 75 13.55 12.64 6.42
N ALA A 76 14.04 13.61 7.20
CA ALA A 76 14.87 14.71 6.68
C ALA A 76 16.17 14.25 6.01
N SER A 77 16.63 13.03 6.30
CA SER A 77 17.79 12.39 5.67
C SER A 77 17.52 11.83 4.27
N LEU A 78 16.27 11.77 3.82
CA LEU A 78 15.84 11.13 2.57
C LEU A 78 15.28 12.00 1.45
N PRO A 79 15.13 13.33 1.53
CA PRO A 79 14.62 14.10 0.39
C PRO A 79 15.72 14.21 -0.67
N GLN A 80 15.92 13.14 -1.44
CA GLN A 80 16.72 13.11 -2.67
C GLN A 80 15.92 13.69 -3.83
N PHE A 81 14.61 13.46 -3.86
CA PHE A 81 13.69 13.94 -4.89
C PHE A 81 12.75 15.03 -4.34
N SER A 82 12.50 16.04 -5.17
CA SER A 82 11.54 17.10 -4.90
C SER A 82 10.10 16.55 -4.86
N LYS A 83 9.11 17.36 -4.45
CA LYS A 83 7.70 16.92 -4.50
C LYS A 83 7.15 16.97 -5.93
N GLU A 84 7.82 17.70 -6.81
CA GLU A 84 7.51 17.84 -8.21
C GLU A 84 7.98 16.58 -8.97
N ASP A 85 9.18 16.09 -8.65
CA ASP A 85 9.78 14.88 -9.27
C ASP A 85 9.22 13.59 -8.67
N ASP A 86 8.88 13.60 -7.38
CA ASP A 86 8.30 12.46 -6.66
C ASP A 86 7.08 12.89 -5.84
N PRO A 87 5.93 13.14 -6.51
CA PRO A 87 4.72 13.62 -5.85
C PRO A 87 4.08 12.59 -4.93
N THR A 88 4.35 11.29 -5.14
CA THR A 88 3.78 10.18 -4.37
C THR A 88 4.67 9.78 -3.18
N ARG A 89 5.94 10.20 -3.19
CA ARG A 89 7.01 9.81 -2.25
C ARG A 89 7.45 8.35 -2.36
N ILE A 90 6.91 7.60 -3.32
CA ILE A 90 7.25 6.18 -3.52
C ILE A 90 8.67 6.04 -4.05
N LEU A 91 9.11 6.89 -4.97
CA LEU A 91 10.46 6.79 -5.53
C LEU A 91 11.52 7.04 -4.45
N SER A 92 11.31 8.06 -3.61
CA SER A 92 12.20 8.35 -2.49
C SER A 92 12.25 7.20 -1.47
N LEU A 93 11.11 6.54 -1.18
CA LEU A 93 11.08 5.35 -0.32
C LEU A 93 11.80 4.17 -0.97
N HIS A 94 11.57 3.93 -2.26
CA HIS A 94 12.25 2.90 -3.03
C HIS A 94 13.77 3.09 -2.95
N CYS A 95 14.26 4.31 -3.19
CA CYS A 95 15.68 4.62 -3.17
C CYS A 95 16.32 4.61 -1.78
N ASN A 96 15.52 4.72 -0.70
CA ASN A 96 16.01 4.40 0.63
C ASN A 96 16.32 2.89 0.76
N ILE A 97 15.38 2.04 0.33
CA ILE A 97 15.47 0.59 0.48
C ILE A 97 16.49 -0.02 -0.50
N TYR A 98 16.55 0.52 -1.73
CA TYR A 98 17.37 0.03 -2.84
C TYR A 98 18.27 1.15 -3.40
N PRO A 99 19.25 1.63 -2.62
CA PRO A 99 20.03 2.83 -2.98
C PRO A 99 20.99 2.64 -4.17
N LYS A 100 21.14 1.42 -4.68
CA LYS A 100 22.06 1.07 -5.78
C LYS A 100 21.37 0.98 -7.13
N GLU A 101 20.05 1.10 -7.19
CA GLU A 101 19.30 1.05 -8.44
C GLU A 101 19.58 2.30 -9.28
N ASP A 102 19.70 2.14 -10.59
CA ASP A 102 20.09 3.24 -11.50
C ASP A 102 19.11 4.42 -11.45
N ILE A 103 17.82 4.15 -11.20
CA ILE A 103 16.77 5.17 -11.05
C ILE A 103 16.98 6.08 -9.82
N CYS A 104 17.81 5.64 -8.88
CA CYS A 104 18.12 6.35 -7.64
C CYS A 104 19.35 7.24 -7.73
N ALA A 105 19.98 7.33 -8.91
CA ALA A 105 21.05 8.29 -9.13
C ALA A 105 20.52 9.73 -8.91
N PRO A 106 21.22 10.57 -8.14
CA PRO A 106 20.78 11.94 -7.92
C PRO A 106 20.71 12.69 -9.26
N LEU A 107 19.63 13.46 -9.46
CA LEU A 107 19.54 14.38 -10.59
C LEU A 107 20.78 15.28 -10.61
N PRO A 108 21.45 15.47 -11.76
CA PRO A 108 22.57 16.38 -11.86
C PRO A 108 22.12 17.77 -11.41
N LYS A 109 22.76 18.30 -10.37
CA LYS A 109 22.50 19.65 -9.87
C LYS A 109 22.86 20.64 -10.98
N THR A 110 21.86 21.29 -11.57
CA THR A 110 22.03 22.47 -12.44
C THR A 110 22.42 23.70 -11.63
#